data_AF-A0A1Z5KKB4-F1
#
_entry.id   AF-A0A1Z5KKB4-F1
#
_cell.length_a   1.000
_cell.length_b   1.000
_cell.length_c   1.000
_cell.angle_alpha   90.00
_cell.angle_beta   90.00
_cell.angle_gamma   90.00
#
_symmetry.space_group_name_H-M   'P 1'
#
loop_
_entity.id
_entity.type
_entity.pdbx_description
1 polymer ?
#
loop_
_entity_poly.entity_id
_entity_poly.type
_entity_poly.pdbx_seq_one_letter_code
_entity_poly.pdbx_strand_id
1 'polypeptide(L)'
;MRSINKNLAGLFRFVLVLLGSCTVHSFQPFRIATANRHHHFFLRTSARTEKDGQDDEMYLERVNNPGRRNLILNVATAGALSASWASLWYLFNQNLYTPEGFSRFPTTQFIAALGDPSSSAGTGAKYWGVWRKDPGPRGVWLKDYGRELESNYNLAPAGWKFDPQDWWLEEHGLIMEAPQFPIPAGRYLVTGGRQVTTGLTISEDGSWKLDKGTLFDVTHLPCRSARYTPVAEGKGSPKDARLADFPVKPGSIMPSVPGTNKQDYAVLFLLGKAIS
;
A
#
# COMPACT_ATOMS: atom_id res chain seq x y z
N MET A 1 -11.54 -29.17 54.01
CA MET A 1 -12.00 -28.81 55.38
C MET A 1 -11.25 -27.53 55.79
N ARG A 2 -12.00 -26.42 55.85
CA ARG A 2 -11.81 -25.16 56.60
C ARG A 2 -10.41 -24.60 56.94
N SER A 3 -10.17 -23.40 56.40
CA SER A 3 -9.97 -22.12 57.12
C SER A 3 -8.59 -21.71 57.65
N ILE A 4 -7.97 -20.77 56.91
CA ILE A 4 -7.60 -19.38 57.28
C ILE A 4 -6.94 -19.15 58.66
N ASN A 5 -5.72 -18.57 58.67
CA ASN A 5 -5.54 -17.27 59.33
C ASN A 5 -4.41 -16.41 58.75
N LYS A 6 -4.70 -15.11 58.68
CA LYS A 6 -3.92 -13.99 58.15
C LYS A 6 -3.33 -13.16 59.29
N ASN A 7 -2.40 -12.27 58.92
CA ASN A 7 -1.91 -11.06 59.60
C ASN A 7 -0.75 -11.31 60.60
N LEU A 8 0.28 -10.45 60.71
CA LEU A 8 0.26 -8.99 60.78
C LEU A 8 1.68 -8.38 60.52
N ALA A 9 1.71 -7.26 59.80
CA ALA A 9 2.54 -6.03 59.94
C ALA A 9 4.05 -6.05 60.34
N GLY A 10 4.85 -5.25 59.63
CA GLY A 10 6.15 -4.76 60.12
C GLY A 10 6.95 -3.92 59.11
N LEU A 11 6.92 -2.59 59.30
CA LEU A 11 7.68 -1.52 58.63
C LEU A 11 9.20 -1.80 58.49
N PHE A 12 9.86 -1.27 57.45
CA PHE A 12 10.94 -0.27 57.61
C PHE A 12 11.25 0.45 56.28
N ARG A 13 11.26 1.80 56.35
CA ARG A 13 11.64 2.73 55.28
C ARG A 13 13.17 2.83 55.21
N PHE A 14 13.73 2.99 54.01
CA PHE A 14 14.92 3.83 53.82
C PHE A 14 14.78 4.62 52.51
N VAL A 15 14.90 5.93 52.65
CA VAL A 15 14.89 6.96 51.60
C VAL A 15 16.35 7.26 51.28
N LEU A 16 16.71 7.32 49.99
CA LEU A 16 17.90 8.05 49.57
C LEU A 16 17.56 8.93 48.36
N VAL A 17 17.65 10.23 48.59
CA VAL A 17 17.54 11.32 47.62
C VAL A 17 18.96 11.67 47.16
N LEU A 18 19.19 11.79 45.86
CA LEU A 18 20.34 12.53 45.33
C LEU A 18 19.85 13.54 44.28
N LEU A 19 20.04 14.81 44.66
CA LEU A 19 19.93 16.01 43.85
C LEU A 19 21.20 16.19 43.01
N GLY A 20 21.06 16.68 41.79
CA GLY A 20 22.16 17.12 40.94
C GLY A 20 21.67 18.08 39.86
N SER A 21 21.63 19.37 40.22
CA SER A 21 21.26 20.50 39.36
C SER A 21 22.52 21.07 38.70
N CYS A 22 22.52 21.25 37.38
CA CYS A 22 23.43 22.18 36.71
C CYS A 22 22.69 23.01 35.65
N THR A 23 22.39 24.24 36.08
CA THR A 23 22.55 25.52 35.37
C THR A 23 22.25 25.61 33.87
N VAL A 24 21.18 26.38 33.64
CA VAL A 24 20.82 27.15 32.45
C VAL A 24 21.97 28.07 32.01
N HIS A 25 22.27 28.14 30.71
CA HIS A 25 22.84 29.33 30.07
C HIS A 25 22.01 29.67 28.84
N SER A 26 21.34 30.81 28.93
CA SER A 26 20.68 31.54 27.88
C SER A 26 21.70 32.32 27.06
N PHE A 27 21.68 32.16 25.73
CA PHE A 27 22.21 33.13 24.78
C PHE A 27 21.22 33.26 23.63
N GLN A 28 20.66 34.46 23.47
CA GLN A 28 20.00 34.89 22.23
C GLN A 28 20.94 35.84 21.44
N PRO A 29 20.51 36.48 20.34
CA PRO A 29 20.89 36.07 18.99
C PRO A 29 21.73 37.13 18.28
N PHE A 30 22.56 36.73 17.31
CA PHE A 30 23.13 37.69 16.37
C PHE A 30 22.24 37.78 15.12
N ARG A 31 21.64 38.95 14.93
CA ARG A 31 21.19 39.45 13.62
C ARG A 31 22.38 40.11 12.92
N ILE A 32 22.64 39.74 11.66
CA ILE A 32 23.25 40.65 10.68
C ILE A 32 22.40 40.56 9.40
N ALA A 33 22.14 41.74 8.84
CA ALA A 33 21.29 41.99 7.69
C ALA A 33 22.05 41.88 6.35
N THR A 34 21.28 41.51 5.31
CA THR A 34 21.32 41.95 3.90
C THR A 34 22.64 42.04 3.13
N ALA A 35 22.71 41.34 1.98
CA ALA A 35 23.00 41.98 0.69
C ALA A 35 22.62 41.07 -0.49
N ASN A 36 21.88 41.68 -1.40
CA ASN A 36 21.40 41.18 -2.68
C ASN A 36 22.52 41.26 -3.73
N ARG A 37 22.72 40.26 -4.59
CA ARG A 37 23.35 40.47 -5.91
C ARG A 37 22.95 39.41 -6.92
N HIS A 38 22.18 39.87 -7.90
CA HIS A 38 21.90 39.22 -9.17
C HIS A 38 23.20 38.99 -9.97
N HIS A 39 23.34 37.81 -10.57
CA HIS A 39 24.08 37.67 -11.81
C HIS A 39 23.25 36.88 -12.83
N HIS A 40 22.85 37.60 -13.87
CA HIS A 40 22.47 37.04 -15.16
C HIS A 40 23.69 36.33 -15.77
N PHE A 41 23.49 35.11 -16.27
CA PHE A 41 24.34 34.58 -17.32
C PHE A 41 23.46 33.97 -18.41
N PHE A 42 23.37 34.71 -19.51
CA PHE A 42 22.88 34.29 -20.80
C PHE A 42 24.03 33.60 -21.53
N LEU A 43 23.84 32.39 -22.03
CA LEU A 43 24.52 31.95 -23.24
C LEU A 43 23.51 31.24 -24.14
N ARG A 44 23.37 31.83 -25.32
CA ARG A 44 22.61 31.44 -26.50
C ARG A 44 23.63 31.00 -27.54
N THR A 45 23.39 29.89 -28.23
CA THR A 45 23.74 29.57 -29.64
C THR A 45 23.32 28.11 -29.86
N SER A 46 22.23 27.78 -30.56
CA SER A 46 21.89 27.92 -32.00
C SER A 46 22.21 26.67 -32.82
N ALA A 47 21.14 26.14 -33.42
CA ALA A 47 20.98 25.75 -34.82
C ALA A 47 21.12 24.27 -35.27
N ARG A 48 20.00 23.82 -35.89
CA ARG A 48 19.82 22.95 -37.07
C ARG A 48 20.26 21.48 -36.95
N THR A 49 19.51 20.48 -37.43
CA THR A 49 18.88 20.38 -38.77
C THR A 49 17.80 19.28 -38.78
N GLU A 50 16.75 19.47 -39.58
CA GLU A 50 15.79 18.45 -40.05
C GLU A 50 16.50 17.32 -40.81
N LYS A 51 15.93 16.10 -40.74
CA LYS A 51 15.81 15.20 -41.88
C LYS A 51 14.62 14.24 -41.74
N ASP A 52 13.97 14.05 -42.88
CA ASP A 52 12.82 13.22 -43.23
C ASP A 52 12.84 11.77 -42.75
N GLY A 53 11.64 11.25 -42.49
CA GLY A 53 11.05 10.23 -43.36
C GLY A 53 11.36 8.75 -43.10
N GLN A 54 10.26 8.02 -42.90
CA GLN A 54 10.01 6.64 -43.32
C GLN A 54 10.35 5.48 -42.35
N ASP A 55 9.32 4.64 -42.18
CA ASP A 55 9.33 3.22 -41.83
C ASP A 55 9.23 2.83 -40.34
N ASP A 56 7.99 2.85 -39.82
CA ASP A 56 7.56 2.13 -38.63
C ASP A 56 7.59 0.60 -38.90
N GLU A 57 8.79 0.03 -38.94
CA GLU A 57 8.99 -1.41 -38.93
C GLU A 57 9.05 -1.89 -37.47
N MET A 58 7.99 -2.57 -37.04
CA MET A 58 7.84 -3.14 -35.70
C MET A 58 8.91 -4.21 -35.48
N TYR A 59 9.99 -3.87 -34.76
CA TYR A 59 11.02 -4.82 -34.35
C TYR A 59 10.43 -5.89 -33.43
N LEU A 60 10.09 -7.05 -34.01
CA LEU A 60 9.91 -8.30 -33.27
C LEU A 60 11.30 -8.87 -32.98
N GLU A 61 11.88 -8.47 -31.84
CA GLU A 61 13.11 -9.10 -31.38
C GLU A 61 12.80 -10.53 -30.88
N ARG A 62 13.06 -11.51 -31.74
CA ARG A 62 13.07 -12.93 -31.37
C ARG A 62 14.32 -13.20 -30.55
N VAL A 63 14.22 -13.06 -29.22
CA VAL A 63 15.35 -13.26 -28.31
C VAL A 63 15.69 -14.74 -28.20
N ASN A 64 16.72 -15.16 -28.96
CA ASN A 64 17.48 -16.37 -28.70
C ASN A 64 18.69 -16.00 -27.82
N ASN A 65 18.82 -16.70 -26.68
CA ASN A 65 19.94 -16.71 -25.72
C ASN A 65 19.68 -15.96 -24.37
N PRO A 66 19.51 -16.70 -23.25
CA PRO A 66 19.10 -16.16 -21.95
C PRO A 66 20.21 -15.47 -21.12
N GLY A 67 21.38 -15.20 -21.70
CA GLY A 67 22.60 -14.87 -20.93
C GLY A 67 22.90 -13.39 -20.68
N ARG A 68 22.14 -12.41 -21.18
CA ARG A 68 22.48 -10.99 -20.99
C ARG A 68 21.24 -10.12 -20.82
N ARG A 69 20.95 -9.70 -19.58
CA ARG A 69 19.99 -8.61 -19.31
C ARG A 69 20.74 -7.37 -18.86
N ASN A 70 20.59 -6.32 -19.66
CA ASN A 70 21.05 -4.97 -19.40
C ASN A 70 20.06 -4.31 -18.42
N LEU A 71 20.55 -3.82 -17.28
CA LEU A 71 19.76 -3.15 -16.25
C LEU A 71 19.74 -1.65 -16.55
N ILE A 72 18.76 -1.16 -17.31
CA ILE A 72 18.47 0.28 -17.35
C ILE A 72 17.44 0.57 -16.26
N LEU A 73 17.96 0.95 -15.10
CA LEU A 73 17.20 1.46 -13.97
C LEU A 73 16.81 2.92 -14.28
N ASN A 74 15.52 3.22 -14.38
CA ASN A 74 15.07 4.62 -14.35
C ASN A 74 15.23 5.15 -12.92
N VAL A 75 16.31 5.92 -12.69
CA VAL A 75 16.69 6.56 -11.41
C VAL A 75 15.77 7.75 -11.08
N ALA A 76 14.47 7.50 -10.94
CA ALA A 76 13.52 8.51 -10.45
C ALA A 76 12.60 8.02 -9.32
N THR A 77 12.75 6.77 -8.86
CA THR A 77 11.91 6.19 -7.79
C THR A 77 12.73 5.60 -6.64
N ALA A 78 13.77 6.32 -6.20
CA ALA A 78 14.53 6.01 -4.98
C ALA A 78 14.17 6.94 -3.79
N GLY A 79 13.03 7.64 -3.86
CA GLY A 79 12.65 8.68 -2.90
C GLY A 79 11.63 8.29 -1.82
N ALA A 80 11.05 7.08 -1.85
CA ALA A 80 10.07 6.64 -0.85
C ALA A 80 10.46 5.27 -0.29
N LEU A 81 11.55 5.25 0.47
CA LEU A 81 12.13 4.06 1.08
C LEU A 81 11.72 3.97 2.57
N SER A 82 10.63 3.25 2.86
CA SER A 82 10.42 2.65 4.18
C SER A 82 9.69 1.31 4.16
N ALA A 83 9.20 0.84 3.01
CA ALA A 83 8.80 -0.55 2.84
C ALA A 83 10.05 -1.41 2.53
N SER A 84 10.70 -1.90 3.59
CA SER A 84 11.66 -3.03 3.64
C SER A 84 12.32 -3.41 2.30
N TRP A 85 13.60 -3.06 2.16
CA TRP A 85 14.47 -3.47 1.05
C TRP A 85 14.49 -5.01 0.84
N ALA A 86 14.19 -5.80 1.87
CA ALA A 86 14.08 -7.26 1.77
C ALA A 86 12.82 -7.71 1.01
N SER A 87 11.73 -6.96 1.08
CA SER A 87 10.49 -7.25 0.35
C SER A 87 10.67 -7.01 -1.14
N LEU A 88 11.36 -5.93 -1.50
CA LEU A 88 11.76 -5.63 -2.88
C LEU A 88 12.72 -6.70 -3.44
N TRP A 89 13.70 -7.17 -2.66
CA TRP A 89 14.64 -8.21 -3.09
C TRP A 89 13.97 -9.60 -3.23
N TYR A 90 13.06 -9.94 -2.31
CA TYR A 90 12.27 -11.19 -2.39
C TYR A 90 11.28 -11.15 -3.56
N LEU A 91 10.62 -10.03 -3.80
CA LEU A 91 9.79 -9.81 -4.98
C LEU A 91 10.62 -9.87 -6.27
N PHE A 92 11.85 -9.35 -6.26
CA PHE A 92 12.77 -9.45 -7.39
C PHE A 92 13.16 -10.91 -7.70
N ASN A 93 13.45 -11.72 -6.69
CA ASN A 93 13.78 -13.14 -6.88
C ASN A 93 12.55 -14.00 -7.26
N GLN A 94 11.38 -13.75 -6.66
CA GLN A 94 10.10 -14.38 -7.06
C GLN A 94 9.62 -13.89 -8.44
N ASN A 95 10.16 -12.78 -8.95
CA ASN A 95 9.89 -12.24 -10.28
C ASN A 95 10.58 -13.00 -11.42
N LEU A 96 11.47 -13.95 -11.15
CA LEU A 96 12.17 -14.68 -12.22
C LEU A 96 11.37 -15.87 -12.76
N TYR A 97 10.55 -16.52 -11.93
CA TYR A 97 9.74 -17.65 -12.36
C TYR A 97 8.34 -17.19 -12.77
N THR A 98 8.01 -17.33 -14.05
CA THR A 98 6.66 -17.22 -14.57
C THR A 98 6.24 -18.63 -15.00
N PRO A 99 5.24 -19.25 -14.36
CA PRO A 99 4.79 -20.57 -14.76
C PRO A 99 4.35 -20.58 -16.22
N GLU A 100 4.51 -21.71 -16.89
CA GLU A 100 4.03 -21.90 -18.25
C GLU A 100 2.54 -21.56 -18.36
N GLY A 101 2.16 -20.94 -19.48
CA GLY A 101 0.78 -20.50 -19.73
C GLY A 101 0.39 -19.20 -19.04
N PHE A 102 1.32 -18.45 -18.42
CA PHE A 102 1.07 -17.10 -17.90
C PHE A 102 1.96 -16.04 -18.56
N SER A 103 1.40 -14.85 -18.76
CA SER A 103 2.14 -13.64 -19.09
C SER A 103 2.06 -12.66 -17.92
N ARG A 104 3.21 -12.08 -17.56
CA ARG A 104 3.31 -11.12 -16.45
C ARG A 104 2.85 -9.73 -16.86
N PHE A 105 2.24 -9.03 -15.92
CA PHE A 105 2.01 -7.60 -16.06
C PHE A 105 3.34 -6.84 -15.92
N PRO A 106 3.50 -5.70 -16.63
CA PRO A 106 4.70 -4.86 -16.50
C PRO A 106 4.94 -4.36 -15.08
N THR A 107 3.86 -4.19 -14.31
CA THR A 107 3.88 -3.79 -12.91
C THR A 107 2.95 -4.69 -12.11
N THR A 108 3.31 -5.01 -10.87
CA THR A 108 2.42 -5.71 -9.95
C THR A 108 1.12 -4.93 -9.76
N GLN A 109 0.00 -5.65 -9.84
CA GLN A 109 -1.33 -5.15 -9.52
C GLN A 109 -1.78 -5.76 -8.19
N PHE A 110 -2.92 -5.32 -7.66
CA PHE A 110 -3.41 -5.76 -6.35
C PHE A 110 -4.88 -6.13 -6.41
N ILE A 111 -5.26 -7.16 -5.68
CA ILE A 111 -6.66 -7.59 -5.56
C ILE A 111 -7.10 -7.38 -4.11
N ALA A 112 -8.24 -6.71 -3.93
CA ALA A 112 -9.01 -6.72 -2.71
C ALA A 112 -9.99 -7.89 -2.76
N ALA A 113 -9.72 -8.96 -2.01
CA ALA A 113 -10.51 -10.19 -2.02
C ALA A 113 -11.30 -10.43 -0.73
N LEU A 114 -12.43 -11.10 -0.87
CA LEU A 114 -13.29 -11.57 0.20
C LEU A 114 -13.44 -13.09 0.14
N GLY A 115 -13.32 -13.75 1.28
CA GLY A 115 -13.55 -15.19 1.36
C GLY A 115 -13.06 -15.74 2.68
N ASP A 116 -13.38 -17.01 2.93
CA ASP A 116 -12.80 -17.73 4.05
C ASP A 116 -11.28 -17.90 3.81
N PRO A 117 -10.42 -17.39 4.73
CA PRO A 117 -8.97 -17.52 4.61
C PRO A 117 -8.49 -18.96 4.49
N SER A 118 -9.24 -19.94 5.02
CA SER A 118 -8.89 -21.36 4.96
C SER A 118 -9.33 -22.06 3.68
N SER A 119 -10.10 -21.38 2.83
CA SER A 119 -10.65 -21.96 1.60
C SER A 119 -9.72 -21.79 0.40
N SER A 120 -9.69 -22.80 -0.46
CA SER A 120 -9.00 -22.76 -1.76
C SER A 120 -9.96 -22.46 -2.94
N ALA A 121 -11.25 -22.36 -2.67
CA ALA A 121 -12.29 -22.01 -3.64
C ALA A 121 -13.50 -21.41 -2.93
N GLY A 122 -14.33 -20.67 -3.67
CA GLY A 122 -15.53 -20.07 -3.12
C GLY A 122 -16.34 -19.33 -4.17
N THR A 123 -17.25 -18.48 -3.70
CA THR A 123 -18.07 -17.59 -4.53
C THR A 123 -17.88 -16.14 -4.08
N GLY A 124 -18.54 -15.22 -4.77
CA GLY A 124 -18.54 -13.79 -4.38
C GLY A 124 -17.40 -12.97 -4.96
N ALA A 125 -16.65 -13.47 -5.95
CA ALA A 125 -15.61 -12.69 -6.64
C ALA A 125 -16.16 -11.44 -7.34
N LYS A 126 -17.47 -11.36 -7.60
CA LYS A 126 -18.16 -10.13 -8.03
C LYS A 126 -18.04 -8.97 -7.04
N TYR A 127 -17.71 -9.26 -5.78
CA TYR A 127 -17.45 -8.26 -4.74
C TYR A 127 -15.94 -8.06 -4.48
N TRP A 128 -15.07 -8.61 -5.33
CA TRP A 128 -13.64 -8.38 -5.27
C TRP A 128 -13.27 -7.26 -6.22
N GLY A 129 -12.27 -6.47 -5.82
CA GLY A 129 -11.80 -5.31 -6.56
C GLY A 129 -10.37 -5.49 -7.04
N VAL A 130 -10.00 -4.82 -8.12
CA VAL A 130 -8.61 -4.80 -8.62
C VAL A 130 -8.07 -3.38 -8.69
N TRP A 131 -6.88 -3.17 -8.11
CA TRP A 131 -6.06 -1.98 -8.34
C TRP A 131 -5.01 -2.29 -9.40
N ARG A 132 -5.15 -1.68 -10.58
CA ARG A 132 -4.19 -1.84 -11.68
C ARG A 132 -2.90 -1.03 -11.49
N LYS A 133 -2.92 -0.07 -10.56
CA LYS A 133 -1.78 0.73 -10.11
C LYS A 133 -1.72 0.61 -8.60
N ASP A 134 -0.53 0.70 -8.03
CA ASP A 134 -0.35 0.72 -6.58
C ASP A 134 -1.12 1.90 -5.96
N PRO A 135 -2.13 1.64 -5.10
CA PRO A 135 -2.90 2.71 -4.47
C PRO A 135 -2.12 3.42 -3.35
N GLY A 136 -1.05 2.82 -2.80
CA GLY A 136 -0.28 3.37 -1.69
C GLY A 136 0.34 4.73 -2.00
N PRO A 137 1.19 4.87 -3.03
CA PRO A 137 1.76 6.17 -3.40
C PRO A 137 0.73 7.21 -3.87
N ARG A 138 -0.53 6.81 -4.08
CA ARG A 138 -1.63 7.65 -4.56
C ARG A 138 -2.56 8.10 -3.43
N GLY A 139 -2.46 7.52 -2.25
CA GLY A 139 -3.37 7.78 -1.15
C GLY A 139 -3.09 9.07 -0.38
N VAL A 140 -3.98 9.39 0.55
CA VAL A 140 -3.95 10.58 1.41
C VAL A 140 -3.97 10.15 2.87
N TRP A 141 -3.08 10.69 3.72
CA TRP A 141 -3.07 10.33 5.13
C TRP A 141 -4.35 10.76 5.84
N LEU A 142 -4.86 9.93 6.76
CA LEU A 142 -6.03 10.25 7.60
C LEU A 142 -5.93 11.63 8.27
N LYS A 143 -4.75 11.94 8.83
CA LYS A 143 -4.48 13.23 9.48
C LYS A 143 -4.63 14.43 8.55
N ASP A 144 -4.51 14.20 7.24
CA ASP A 144 -4.52 15.22 6.19
C ASP A 144 -5.84 15.21 5.39
N TYR A 145 -6.80 14.33 5.72
CA TYR A 145 -8.11 14.21 5.06
C TYR A 145 -8.81 15.56 4.84
N GLY A 146 -8.94 16.36 5.90
CA GLY A 146 -9.62 17.66 5.82
C GLY A 146 -8.93 18.61 4.84
N ARG A 147 -7.59 18.61 4.82
CA ARG A 147 -6.79 19.49 3.98
C ARG A 147 -6.74 19.01 2.53
N GLU A 148 -6.54 17.72 2.30
CA GLU A 148 -6.21 17.20 0.97
C GLU A 148 -7.40 16.62 0.21
N LEU A 149 -8.47 16.24 0.89
CA LEU A 149 -9.68 15.70 0.26
C LEU A 149 -10.88 16.61 0.47
N GLU A 150 -11.28 16.85 1.72
CA GLU A 150 -12.51 17.59 2.02
C GLU A 150 -12.46 19.02 1.47
N SER A 151 -11.37 19.74 1.69
CA SER A 151 -11.21 21.11 1.18
C SER A 151 -11.01 21.20 -0.33
N ASN A 152 -10.63 20.08 -0.97
CA ASN A 152 -10.35 20.01 -2.40
C ASN A 152 -11.49 19.38 -3.20
N TYR A 153 -12.74 19.61 -2.77
CA TYR A 153 -13.94 19.04 -3.40
C TYR A 153 -13.83 17.52 -3.61
N ASN A 154 -13.23 16.79 -2.66
CA ASN A 154 -12.98 15.36 -2.72
C ASN A 154 -12.08 14.91 -3.90
N LEU A 155 -11.21 15.76 -4.43
CA LEU A 155 -10.23 15.38 -5.44
C LEU A 155 -8.87 15.15 -4.78
N ALA A 156 -8.33 13.94 -4.87
CA ALA A 156 -7.02 13.62 -4.31
C ALA A 156 -5.88 14.22 -5.14
N PRO A 157 -4.69 14.47 -4.54
CA PRO A 157 -3.51 14.94 -5.28
C PRO A 157 -3.13 14.07 -6.49
N ALA A 158 -3.39 12.76 -6.41
CA ALA A 158 -3.13 11.81 -7.48
C ALA A 158 -4.25 11.74 -8.55
N GLY A 159 -5.23 12.65 -8.50
CA GLY A 159 -6.27 12.88 -9.51
C GLY A 159 -7.51 11.99 -9.42
N TRP A 160 -7.59 11.10 -8.42
CA TRP A 160 -8.79 10.27 -8.20
C TRP A 160 -9.81 10.99 -7.32
N LYS A 161 -11.09 10.65 -7.50
CA LYS A 161 -12.20 11.22 -6.75
C LYS A 161 -12.47 10.40 -5.49
N PHE A 162 -12.38 11.04 -4.33
CA PHE A 162 -12.80 10.46 -3.06
C PHE A 162 -14.33 10.43 -2.96
N ASP A 163 -14.86 9.30 -2.51
CA ASP A 163 -16.27 9.13 -2.22
C ASP A 163 -16.47 9.07 -0.69
N PRO A 164 -17.07 10.09 -0.06
CA PRO A 164 -17.34 10.07 1.38
C PRO A 164 -18.33 8.99 1.81
N GLN A 165 -19.11 8.42 0.87
CA GLN A 165 -20.04 7.34 1.14
C GLN A 165 -19.43 5.95 0.94
N ASP A 166 -18.25 5.86 0.32
CA ASP A 166 -17.59 4.60 0.03
C ASP A 166 -16.08 4.77 -0.08
N TRP A 167 -15.38 4.61 1.03
CA TRP A 167 -13.96 4.93 1.10
C TRP A 167 -13.10 3.78 1.61
N TRP A 168 -11.84 3.81 1.21
CA TRP A 168 -10.87 2.73 1.42
C TRP A 168 -9.72 3.21 2.28
N LEU A 169 -9.27 2.37 3.19
CA LEU A 169 -8.18 2.66 4.13
C LEU A 169 -7.22 1.48 4.20
N GLU A 170 -5.92 1.76 4.26
CA GLU A 170 -4.88 0.74 4.46
C GLU A 170 -4.23 0.76 5.86
N GLU A 171 -3.33 -0.20 6.08
CA GLU A 171 -2.75 -0.51 7.39
C GLU A 171 -1.98 0.63 8.07
N HIS A 172 -1.46 1.62 7.35
CA HIS A 172 -0.75 2.78 7.90
C HIS A 172 -1.67 3.98 8.16
N GLY A 173 -2.95 3.91 7.80
CA GLY A 173 -3.88 5.03 7.94
C GLY A 173 -3.88 5.98 6.73
N LEU A 174 -3.69 5.42 5.54
CA LEU A 174 -3.76 6.10 4.26
C LEU A 174 -5.11 5.78 3.57
N ILE A 175 -5.87 6.83 3.27
CA ILE A 175 -7.08 6.78 2.48
C ILE A 175 -6.69 6.53 1.02
N MET A 176 -7.26 5.51 0.40
CA MET A 176 -6.87 5.05 -0.93
C MET A 176 -7.97 5.26 -1.98
N GLU A 177 -7.54 5.34 -3.24
CA GLU A 177 -8.41 5.18 -4.39
C GLU A 177 -9.15 3.83 -4.31
N ALA A 178 -10.46 3.83 -4.60
CA ALA A 178 -11.24 2.60 -4.62
C ALA A 178 -10.73 1.65 -5.73
N PRO A 179 -10.67 0.33 -5.50
CA PRO A 179 -10.37 -0.61 -6.55
C PRO A 179 -11.49 -0.67 -7.58
N GLN A 180 -11.18 -1.18 -8.77
CA GLN A 180 -12.17 -1.38 -9.82
C GLN A 180 -12.96 -2.66 -9.54
N PHE A 181 -14.29 -2.54 -9.49
CA PHE A 181 -15.21 -3.67 -9.29
C PHE A 181 -16.08 -3.93 -10.53
N PRO A 182 -16.48 -5.19 -10.78
CA PRO A 182 -15.87 -6.40 -10.22
C PRO A 182 -14.49 -6.65 -10.85
N ILE A 183 -13.65 -7.46 -10.19
CA ILE A 183 -12.52 -8.07 -10.88
C ILE A 183 -13.04 -8.88 -12.09
N PRO A 184 -12.46 -8.74 -13.30
CA PRO A 184 -12.92 -9.50 -14.47
C PRO A 184 -12.70 -11.00 -14.31
N ALA A 185 -13.57 -11.81 -14.93
CA ALA A 185 -13.34 -13.24 -15.06
C ALA A 185 -12.03 -13.54 -15.82
N GLY A 186 -11.41 -14.66 -15.48
CA GLY A 186 -10.15 -15.09 -16.07
C GLY A 186 -9.28 -15.89 -15.10
N ARG A 187 -8.13 -16.32 -15.61
CA ARG A 187 -7.12 -17.02 -14.82
C ARG A 187 -5.89 -16.12 -14.62
N TYR A 188 -5.50 -15.93 -13.38
CA TYR A 188 -4.53 -14.94 -12.93
C TYR A 188 -3.40 -15.61 -12.14
N LEU A 189 -2.20 -15.05 -12.21
CA LEU A 189 -1.09 -15.48 -11.37
C LEU A 189 -1.06 -14.59 -10.12
N VAL A 190 -1.27 -15.19 -8.95
CA VAL A 190 -1.34 -14.45 -7.68
C VAL A 190 -0.35 -14.96 -6.64
N THR A 191 0.05 -14.08 -5.73
CA THR A 191 0.88 -14.42 -4.56
C THR A 191 0.61 -13.47 -3.41
N GLY A 192 0.92 -13.94 -2.20
CA GLY A 192 1.00 -13.08 -1.01
C GLY A 192 2.41 -12.55 -0.75
N GLY A 193 3.34 -12.66 -1.71
CA GLY A 193 4.75 -12.32 -1.50
C GLY A 193 5.43 -13.21 -0.45
N ARG A 194 4.88 -14.43 -0.25
CA ARG A 194 5.35 -15.41 0.75
C ARG A 194 5.73 -16.71 0.05
N GLN A 195 5.23 -17.86 0.52
CA GLN A 195 5.62 -19.18 0.03
C GLN A 195 4.80 -19.68 -1.16
N VAL A 196 3.59 -19.13 -1.38
CA VAL A 196 2.68 -19.60 -2.43
C VAL A 196 2.54 -18.55 -3.52
N THR A 197 2.85 -18.98 -4.75
CA THR A 197 2.51 -18.31 -6.00
C THR A 197 1.74 -19.33 -6.84
N THR A 198 0.53 -18.98 -7.27
CA THR A 198 -0.41 -19.95 -7.85
C THR A 198 -1.36 -19.30 -8.86
N GLY A 199 -1.98 -20.11 -9.71
CA GLY A 199 -3.13 -19.68 -10.49
C GLY A 199 -4.35 -19.44 -9.61
N LEU A 200 -5.04 -18.34 -9.85
CA LEU A 200 -6.38 -18.00 -9.36
C LEU A 200 -7.31 -17.94 -10.57
N THR A 201 -8.30 -18.82 -10.62
CA THR A 201 -9.36 -18.78 -11.64
C THR A 201 -10.58 -18.08 -11.05
N ILE A 202 -11.11 -17.09 -11.76
CA ILE A 202 -12.38 -16.41 -11.48
C ILE A 202 -13.31 -16.67 -12.66
N SER A 203 -14.45 -17.26 -12.39
CA SER A 203 -15.49 -17.57 -13.37
C SER A 203 -16.45 -16.39 -13.56
N GLU A 204 -17.22 -16.41 -14.64
CA GLU A 204 -18.22 -15.37 -14.94
C GLU A 204 -19.33 -15.24 -13.89
N ASP A 205 -19.69 -16.35 -13.23
CA ASP A 205 -20.67 -16.38 -12.13
C ASP A 205 -20.13 -15.83 -10.80
N GLY A 206 -18.85 -15.43 -10.76
CA GLY A 206 -18.18 -14.96 -9.56
C GLY A 206 -17.73 -16.08 -8.61
N SER A 207 -17.73 -17.34 -9.05
CA SER A 207 -16.97 -18.40 -8.39
C SER A 207 -15.46 -18.19 -8.60
N TRP A 208 -14.66 -18.61 -7.62
CA TRP A 208 -13.21 -18.52 -7.68
C TRP A 208 -12.54 -19.78 -7.13
N LYS A 209 -11.34 -20.08 -7.61
CA LYS A 209 -10.53 -21.23 -7.19
C LYS A 209 -9.03 -20.96 -7.34
N LEU A 210 -8.25 -21.37 -6.34
CA LEU A 210 -6.79 -21.42 -6.37
C LEU A 210 -6.33 -22.82 -6.81
N ASP A 211 -5.32 -22.87 -7.67
CA ASP A 211 -4.72 -24.14 -8.09
C ASP A 211 -3.98 -24.83 -6.92
N LYS A 212 -3.41 -24.03 -6.01
CA LYS A 212 -2.66 -24.48 -4.83
C LYS A 212 -2.88 -23.54 -3.64
N GLY A 213 -2.98 -24.11 -2.44
CA GLY A 213 -3.05 -23.37 -1.19
C GLY A 213 -4.43 -22.76 -0.94
N THR A 214 -4.50 -21.90 0.07
CA THR A 214 -5.70 -21.24 0.56
C THR A 214 -5.65 -19.73 0.27
N LEU A 215 -6.78 -19.04 0.41
CA LEU A 215 -6.84 -17.58 0.33
C LEU A 215 -5.84 -16.93 1.30
N PHE A 216 -5.71 -17.50 2.51
CA PHE A 216 -4.70 -17.06 3.47
C PHE A 216 -3.31 -17.15 2.86
N ASP A 217 -2.90 -18.26 2.26
CA ASP A 217 -1.54 -18.49 1.73
C ASP A 217 -1.12 -17.48 0.64
N VAL A 218 -2.08 -17.00 -0.15
CA VAL A 218 -1.86 -16.00 -1.21
C VAL A 218 -2.16 -14.57 -0.76
N THR A 219 -2.50 -14.36 0.52
CA THR A 219 -2.65 -13.01 1.09
C THR A 219 -1.29 -12.42 1.47
N HIS A 220 -1.07 -11.16 1.11
CA HIS A 220 0.08 -10.39 1.56
C HIS A 220 -0.21 -9.80 2.95
N LEU A 221 0.12 -10.56 4.01
CA LEU A 221 -0.24 -10.23 5.40
C LEU A 221 0.11 -8.81 5.89
N PRO A 222 1.22 -8.18 5.44
CA PRO A 222 1.49 -6.80 5.81
C PRO A 222 0.50 -5.80 5.20
N CYS A 223 0.03 -6.04 3.97
CA CYS A 223 -0.95 -5.15 3.34
C CYS A 223 -2.36 -5.49 3.83
N ARG A 224 -3.07 -4.45 4.29
CA ARG A 224 -4.47 -4.54 4.70
C ARG A 224 -5.23 -3.48 3.93
N SER A 225 -6.48 -3.79 3.64
CA SER A 225 -7.40 -2.79 3.13
C SER A 225 -8.77 -3.06 3.69
N ALA A 226 -9.43 -2.01 4.17
CA ALA A 226 -10.84 -2.09 4.50
C ALA A 226 -11.63 -1.00 3.79
N ARG A 227 -12.86 -1.37 3.43
CA ARG A 227 -13.89 -0.49 2.89
C ARG A 227 -14.77 -0.02 4.04
N TYR A 228 -15.05 1.27 4.06
CA TYR A 228 -15.88 1.92 5.07
C TYR A 228 -17.03 2.65 4.38
N THR A 229 -18.24 2.40 4.87
CA THR A 229 -19.48 3.02 4.37
C THR A 229 -20.20 3.64 5.55
N PRO A 230 -20.50 4.95 5.55
CA PRO A 230 -21.39 5.58 6.52
C PRO A 230 -22.64 4.77 6.81
N VAL A 231 -23.03 4.65 8.09
CA VAL A 231 -24.31 4.03 8.46
C VAL A 231 -25.52 4.93 8.17
N ALA A 232 -25.28 6.23 8.04
CA ALA A 232 -26.26 7.25 7.71
C ALA A 232 -25.53 8.47 7.11
N GLU A 233 -26.26 9.30 6.36
CA GLU A 233 -25.72 10.53 5.81
C GLU A 233 -25.16 11.45 6.92
N GLY A 234 -23.99 12.03 6.68
CA GLY A 234 -23.31 12.88 7.66
C GLY A 234 -22.73 12.15 8.89
N LYS A 235 -22.71 10.81 8.90
CA LYS A 235 -22.03 9.99 9.90
C LYS A 235 -20.87 9.23 9.27
N GLY A 236 -19.87 8.83 10.06
CA GLY A 236 -18.86 7.89 9.61
C GLY A 236 -17.90 8.43 8.56
N SER A 237 -17.14 9.45 8.94
CA SER A 237 -16.12 10.08 8.10
C SER A 237 -14.71 9.59 8.45
N PRO A 238 -13.71 9.81 7.57
CA PRO A 238 -12.32 9.58 7.94
C PRO A 238 -11.84 10.36 9.18
N LYS A 239 -12.48 11.49 9.54
CA LYS A 239 -12.14 12.24 10.76
C LYS A 239 -12.48 11.50 12.05
N ASP A 240 -13.42 10.56 11.97
CA ASP A 240 -13.85 9.77 13.12
C ASP A 240 -12.86 8.62 13.41
N ALA A 241 -11.94 8.34 12.47
CA ALA A 241 -10.90 7.33 12.66
C ALA A 241 -9.90 7.76 13.73
N ARG A 242 -9.52 6.81 14.59
CA ARG A 242 -8.51 7.03 15.63
C ARG A 242 -7.12 6.80 15.08
N LEU A 243 -6.33 7.87 14.94
CA LEU A 243 -4.96 7.79 14.40
C LEU A 243 -4.03 6.88 15.21
N ALA A 244 -4.25 6.76 16.52
CA ALA A 244 -3.44 5.90 17.40
C ALA A 244 -3.64 4.40 17.14
N ASP A 245 -4.64 4.01 16.35
CA ASP A 245 -4.90 2.62 15.99
C ASP A 245 -4.06 2.17 14.77
N PHE A 246 -3.21 3.08 14.23
CA PHE A 246 -2.32 2.84 13.08
C PHE A 246 -0.84 3.07 13.47
N PRO A 247 0.12 2.33 12.88
CA PRO A 247 -0.09 1.29 11.88
C PRO A 247 -0.66 0.00 12.48
N VAL A 248 -1.47 -0.70 11.70
CA VAL A 248 -2.08 -1.97 12.06
C VAL A 248 -1.02 -3.07 12.06
N LYS A 249 -1.00 -3.91 13.09
CA LYS A 249 -0.10 -5.06 13.14
C LYS A 249 -0.42 -6.04 11.99
N PRO A 250 0.59 -6.55 11.25
CA PRO A 250 0.38 -7.50 10.16
C PRO A 250 -0.53 -8.67 10.54
N GLY A 251 -1.47 -9.00 9.65
CA GLY A 251 -2.47 -10.05 9.86
C GLY A 251 -3.62 -9.72 10.82
N SER A 252 -3.63 -8.55 11.46
CA SER A 252 -4.74 -8.12 12.32
C SER A 252 -5.90 -7.55 11.50
N ILE A 253 -7.08 -7.44 12.11
CA ILE A 253 -8.23 -6.77 11.50
C ILE A 253 -8.01 -5.25 11.42
N MET A 254 -8.58 -4.60 10.41
CA MET A 254 -8.56 -3.14 10.32
C MET A 254 -9.37 -2.50 11.46
N PRO A 255 -8.95 -1.35 12.02
CA PRO A 255 -9.68 -0.66 13.09
C PRO A 255 -11.11 -0.27 12.66
N SER A 256 -12.06 -0.32 13.58
CA SER A 256 -13.40 0.22 13.32
C SER A 256 -13.37 1.75 13.30
N VAL A 257 -14.18 2.35 12.42
CA VAL A 257 -14.37 3.81 12.38
C VAL A 257 -15.80 4.11 12.86
N PRO A 258 -15.99 4.93 13.91
CA PRO A 258 -17.31 5.24 14.45
C PRO A 258 -18.28 5.73 13.36
N GLY A 259 -19.50 5.19 13.35
CA GLY A 259 -20.52 5.58 12.38
C GLY A 259 -20.36 4.97 10.98
N THR A 260 -19.52 3.94 10.81
CA THR A 260 -19.36 3.23 9.54
C THR A 260 -19.65 1.73 9.68
N ASN A 261 -20.13 1.13 8.58
CA ASN A 261 -19.97 -0.28 8.31
C ASN A 261 -18.56 -0.51 7.76
N LYS A 262 -17.88 -1.55 8.25
CA LYS A 262 -16.52 -1.92 7.84
C LYS A 262 -16.50 -3.28 7.18
N GLN A 263 -15.82 -3.39 6.05
CA GLN A 263 -15.51 -4.67 5.40
C GLN A 263 -13.99 -4.79 5.22
N ASP A 264 -13.38 -5.76 5.90
CA ASP A 264 -11.97 -6.12 5.69
C ASP A 264 -11.81 -6.95 4.40
N TYR A 265 -10.77 -6.65 3.65
CA TYR A 265 -10.36 -7.39 2.45
C TYR A 265 -8.95 -7.98 2.64
N ALA A 266 -8.77 -9.19 2.13
CA ALA A 266 -7.45 -9.75 1.90
C ALA A 266 -6.80 -9.07 0.69
N VAL A 267 -5.53 -8.73 0.79
CA VAL A 267 -4.77 -8.14 -0.32
C VAL A 267 -3.91 -9.21 -0.97
N LEU A 268 -4.09 -9.45 -2.27
CA LEU A 268 -3.23 -10.34 -3.07
C LEU A 268 -2.41 -9.53 -4.06
N PHE A 269 -1.18 -9.96 -4.34
CA PHE A 269 -0.41 -9.45 -5.46
C PHE A 269 -0.81 -10.20 -6.73
N LEU A 270 -1.24 -9.45 -7.73
CA LEU A 270 -1.61 -9.91 -9.05
C LEU A 270 -0.44 -9.67 -10.01
N LEU A 271 0.22 -10.76 -10.41
CA LEU A 271 1.47 -10.73 -11.14
C LEU A 271 1.28 -10.85 -12.66
N GLY A 272 0.19 -11.47 -13.10
CA GLY A 272 -0.04 -11.77 -14.50
C GLY A 272 -1.38 -12.44 -14.79
N LYS A 273 -1.61 -12.78 -16.05
CA LYS A 273 -2.82 -13.46 -16.56
C LYS A 273 -2.41 -14.64 -17.44
N ALA A 274 -3.27 -15.66 -17.51
CA ALA A 274 -3.07 -16.78 -18.41
C ALA A 274 -3.02 -16.29 -19.87
N ILE A 275 -2.14 -16.91 -20.66
CA ILE A 275 -2.03 -16.68 -22.11
C ILE A 275 -3.13 -17.49 -22.78
N SER A 276 -3.94 -16.84 -23.61
CA SER A 276 -4.95 -17.45 -24.46
C SER A 276 -4.34 -18.08 -25.69
#